data_AF-A0A523YVB1-F1
#
_entry.id   AF-A0A523YVB1-F1
#
_cell.length_a   1.000
_cell.length_b   1.000
_cell.length_c   1.000
_cell.angle_alpha   90.00
_cell.angle_beta   90.00
_cell.angle_gamma   90.00
#
_symmetry.space_group_name_H-M   'P 1'
#
loop_
_entity.id
_entity.type
_entity.pdbx_description
1 polymer ?
#
loop_
_entity_poly.entity_id
_entity_poly.type
_entity_poly.pdbx_seq_one_letter_code
_entity_poly.pdbx_strand_id
1 'polypeptide(L)'
;MVVETVEAQHPPKADPPLADVAPLLRRVRSDALPEEIHYRDDGCDVHSRCLTCPLPRCRYDEPGGLRAMLNAYRDQQIVALRREGAPVDQIAERYSLSRRTVFRVLSSASGGLKTGLSTFQPDKEEVHA
;
A
#
# COMPACT_ATOMS: atom_id res chain seq x y z
N MET A 1 18.46 41.31 3.98
CA MET A 1 17.88 41.40 2.62
C MET A 1 19.05 41.11 1.69
N VAL A 2 19.13 40.00 0.97
CA VAL A 2 18.10 39.32 0.18
C VAL A 2 18.25 37.81 0.28
N VAL A 3 17.11 37.14 0.36
CA VAL A 3 16.90 35.73 0.07
C VAL A 3 16.93 35.57 -1.44
N GLU A 4 17.81 34.73 -1.97
CA GLU A 4 17.66 34.19 -3.33
C GLU A 4 17.71 32.67 -3.26
N THR A 5 16.50 32.13 -3.19
CA THR A 5 16.12 30.83 -3.75
C THR A 5 16.63 30.70 -5.19
N VAL A 6 17.28 29.59 -5.52
CA VAL A 6 17.32 29.11 -6.91
C VAL A 6 16.93 27.64 -6.94
N GLU A 7 15.79 27.44 -7.61
CA GLU A 7 15.14 26.22 -8.01
C GLU A 7 16.10 25.11 -8.46
N ALA A 8 15.90 23.93 -7.90
CA ALA A 8 16.38 22.69 -8.51
C ALA A 8 15.48 22.33 -9.70
N GLN A 9 15.71 22.92 -10.87
CA GLN A 9 15.28 22.32 -12.13
C GLN A 9 16.14 21.07 -12.38
N HIS A 10 15.55 19.88 -12.20
CA HIS A 10 16.11 18.63 -12.70
C HIS A 10 15.69 18.49 -14.17
N PRO A 11 16.58 18.67 -15.17
CA PRO A 11 16.20 18.43 -16.56
C PRO A 11 15.96 16.92 -16.77
N PRO A 12 15.00 16.52 -17.65
CA PRO A 12 14.84 15.13 -18.02
C PRO A 12 16.09 14.67 -18.78
N LYS A 13 16.87 13.77 -18.19
CA LYS A 13 17.98 13.12 -18.89
C LYS A 13 17.37 12.23 -19.97
N ALA A 14 17.55 12.63 -21.22
CA ALA A 14 17.28 11.76 -22.36
C ALA A 14 18.21 10.53 -22.28
N ASP A 15 17.65 9.34 -22.43
CA ASP A 15 18.44 8.11 -22.48
C ASP A 15 19.35 8.12 -23.71
N PRO A 16 20.67 7.88 -23.56
CA PRO A 16 21.57 7.82 -24.70
C PRO A 16 21.31 6.55 -25.53
N PRO A 17 21.58 6.57 -26.85
CA PRO A 17 21.38 5.42 -27.70
C PRO A 17 22.32 4.28 -27.29
N LEU A 18 21.75 3.07 -27.18
CA LEU A 18 22.38 1.81 -26.79
C LEU A 18 23.43 1.35 -27.82
N ALA A 19 24.57 2.03 -27.90
CA ALA A 19 25.73 1.56 -28.62
C ALA A 19 26.99 1.75 -27.74
N ASP A 20 27.64 0.62 -27.43
CA ASP A 20 28.88 0.47 -26.64
C ASP A 20 28.83 0.85 -25.15
N VAL A 21 28.22 -0.02 -24.34
CA VAL A 21 28.22 0.07 -22.86
C VAL A 21 29.53 -0.44 -22.22
N ALA A 22 30.55 -0.80 -23.01
CA ALA A 22 31.67 -1.61 -22.52
C ALA A 22 32.78 -0.90 -21.71
N PRO A 23 33.04 0.44 -21.79
CA PRO A 23 34.15 1.00 -21.01
C PRO A 23 33.75 1.88 -19.81
N LEU A 24 32.46 2.06 -19.49
CA LEU A 24 32.02 2.92 -18.38
C LEU A 24 31.82 2.22 -17.03
N LEU A 25 32.10 0.92 -16.91
CA LEU A 25 32.28 0.27 -15.61
C LEU A 25 33.68 0.61 -15.05
N ARG A 26 33.94 1.91 -14.84
CA ARG A 26 35.05 2.35 -13.98
C ARG A 26 34.90 1.62 -12.66
N ARG A 27 35.88 0.78 -12.31
CA ARG A 27 35.99 -0.05 -11.09
C ARG A 27 35.08 0.47 -9.96
N VAL A 28 33.85 -0.02 -9.93
CA VAL A 28 32.95 0.18 -8.80
C VAL A 28 33.61 -0.59 -7.67
N ARG A 29 33.78 0.04 -6.50
CA ARG A 29 34.28 -0.68 -5.33
C ARG A 29 33.31 -1.84 -5.07
N SER A 30 33.83 -3.04 -4.79
CA SER A 30 33.00 -4.24 -4.62
C SER A 30 31.89 -4.03 -3.58
N ASP A 31 32.19 -3.25 -2.53
CA ASP A 31 31.28 -2.90 -1.43
C ASP A 31 30.18 -1.88 -1.79
N ALA A 32 30.23 -1.30 -2.99
CA ALA A 32 29.17 -0.43 -3.50
C ALA A 32 28.09 -1.20 -4.27
N LEU A 33 28.24 -2.53 -4.41
CA LEU A 33 27.29 -3.37 -5.11
C LEU A 33 26.18 -3.88 -4.15
N PRO A 34 24.92 -3.96 -4.59
CA PRO A 34 23.80 -4.40 -3.75
C PRO A 34 23.96 -5.80 -3.15
N GLU A 35 24.71 -6.70 -3.78
CA GLU A 35 25.01 -8.04 -3.29
C GLU A 35 25.81 -8.08 -1.97
N GLU A 36 26.58 -7.02 -1.66
CA GLU A 36 27.31 -6.88 -0.40
C GLU A 36 26.49 -6.12 0.66
N ILE A 37 25.28 -5.65 0.32
CA ILE A 37 24.37 -4.97 1.25
C ILE A 37 23.56 -6.01 2.01
N HIS A 38 23.88 -6.17 3.30
CA HIS A 38 23.05 -6.95 4.21
C HIS A 38 21.79 -6.17 4.61
N TYR A 39 20.68 -6.44 3.92
CA TYR A 39 19.37 -5.93 4.30
C TYR A 39 18.93 -6.53 5.64
N ARG A 40 18.53 -5.66 6.58
CA ARG A 40 18.02 -6.08 7.88
C ARG A 40 16.60 -6.62 7.74
N ASP A 41 16.38 -7.81 8.28
CA ASP A 41 15.09 -8.52 8.26
C ASP A 41 14.56 -8.70 9.69
N ASP A 42 14.37 -7.58 10.39
CA ASP A 42 13.99 -7.56 11.81
C ASP A 42 12.46 -7.57 12.03
N GLY A 43 11.67 -7.41 10.96
CA GLY A 43 10.22 -7.39 11.05
C GLY A 43 9.64 -6.17 11.77
N CYS A 44 8.45 -6.35 12.36
CA CYS A 44 7.72 -5.38 13.17
C CYS A 44 6.88 -6.08 14.24
N ASP A 45 6.05 -5.31 14.95
CA ASP A 45 5.07 -5.79 15.94
C ASP A 45 4.03 -6.78 15.37
N VAL A 46 3.84 -6.82 14.05
CA VAL A 46 2.90 -7.73 13.38
C VAL A 46 3.55 -9.06 13.00
N HIS A 47 4.79 -9.03 12.54
CA HIS A 47 5.51 -10.20 12.05
C HIS A 47 7.01 -10.03 12.26
N SER A 48 7.69 -11.06 12.76
CA SER A 48 9.10 -11.02 13.18
C SER A 48 10.11 -10.88 12.04
N ARG A 49 9.68 -11.08 10.79
CA ARG A 49 10.50 -10.98 9.58
C ARG A 49 9.74 -10.25 8.47
N CYS A 50 10.35 -9.25 7.86
CA CYS A 50 9.78 -8.48 6.77
C CYS A 50 9.59 -9.33 5.51
N LEU A 51 10.57 -10.17 5.20
CA LEU A 51 10.61 -10.94 3.93
C LEU A 51 9.59 -12.09 3.86
N THR A 52 9.03 -12.49 5.00
CA THR A 52 8.01 -13.54 5.09
C THR A 52 6.71 -13.03 5.71
N CYS A 53 6.52 -11.70 5.73
CA CYS A 53 5.33 -11.10 6.31
C CYS A 53 4.09 -11.44 5.46
N PRO A 54 3.00 -11.95 6.06
CA PRO A 54 1.77 -12.31 5.33
C PRO A 54 0.92 -11.10 4.94
N LEU A 55 1.33 -9.88 5.32
CA LEU A 55 0.57 -8.68 5.00
C LEU A 55 0.65 -8.37 3.49
N PRO A 56 -0.47 -7.98 2.85
CA PRO A 56 -0.47 -7.64 1.43
C PRO A 56 0.29 -6.34 1.11
N ARG A 57 0.40 -5.46 2.11
CA ARG A 57 1.15 -4.19 2.07
C ARG A 57 1.83 -4.00 3.41
N CYS A 58 3.03 -3.41 3.40
CA CYS A 58 3.74 -3.11 4.64
C CYS A 58 3.00 -2.02 5.43
N ARG A 59 2.92 -2.19 6.76
CA ARG A 59 2.35 -1.17 7.66
C ARG A 59 3.06 0.18 7.63
N TYR A 60 4.30 0.23 7.16
CA TYR A 60 5.08 1.46 7.04
C TYR A 60 4.87 2.16 5.69
N ASP A 61 4.42 1.41 4.68
CA ASP A 61 4.17 1.95 3.34
C ASP A 61 2.75 2.53 3.22
N GLU A 62 1.80 2.03 4.03
CA GLU A 62 0.42 2.50 3.99
C GLU A 62 0.22 3.77 4.84
N PRO A 63 -0.34 4.86 4.29
CA PRO A 63 -0.72 6.03 5.08
C PRO A 63 -1.79 5.64 6.14
N GLY A 64 -1.41 5.75 7.41
CA GLY A 64 -2.24 5.30 8.55
C GLY A 64 -2.02 3.85 8.97
N GLY A 65 -1.08 3.16 8.32
CA GLY A 65 -0.51 1.87 8.70
C GLY A 65 -1.52 0.74 8.81
N LEU A 66 -1.26 -0.21 9.70
CA LEU A 66 -2.06 -1.43 9.85
C LEU A 66 -3.55 -1.14 10.08
N ARG A 67 -3.86 -0.14 10.90
CA ARG A 67 -5.25 0.21 11.22
C ARG A 67 -6.01 0.72 10.00
N ALA A 68 -5.35 1.50 9.14
CA ALA A 68 -5.95 1.96 7.89
C ALA A 68 -6.26 0.78 6.97
N MET A 69 -5.32 -0.17 6.82
CA MET A 69 -5.51 -1.38 6.02
C MET A 69 -6.69 -2.22 6.51
N LEU A 70 -6.78 -2.48 7.82
CA LEU A 70 -7.87 -3.25 8.41
C LEU A 70 -9.23 -2.58 8.24
N ASN A 71 -9.28 -1.25 8.43
CA ASN A 71 -10.51 -0.49 8.20
C ASN A 71 -10.93 -0.53 6.74
N ALA A 72 -10.00 -0.36 5.81
CA ALA A 72 -10.26 -0.38 4.39
C ALA A 72 -10.78 -1.76 3.94
N TYR A 73 -10.18 -2.85 4.44
CA TYR A 73 -10.66 -4.20 4.20
C TYR A 73 -12.09 -4.40 4.73
N ARG A 74 -12.36 -4.03 5.98
CA ARG A 74 -13.71 -4.10 6.56
C ARG A 74 -14.71 -3.27 5.75
N ASP A 75 -14.32 -2.07 5.33
CA ASP A 75 -15.19 -1.16 4.58
C ASP A 75 -15.52 -1.74 3.20
N GLN A 76 -14.58 -2.39 2.52
CA GLN A 76 -14.84 -3.16 1.30
C GLN A 76 -15.87 -4.29 1.54
N GLN A 77 -15.73 -5.05 2.63
CA GLN A 77 -16.67 -6.12 2.97
C GLN A 77 -18.08 -5.58 3.28
N ILE A 78 -18.18 -4.42 3.95
CA ILE A 78 -19.46 -3.72 4.20
C ILE A 78 -20.13 -3.32 2.88
N VAL A 79 -19.35 -2.79 1.93
CA VAL A 79 -19.86 -2.39 0.61
C VAL A 79 -20.30 -3.62 -0.19
N ALA A 80 -19.54 -4.72 -0.15
CA ALA A 80 -19.88 -5.98 -0.81
C ALA A 80 -21.22 -6.54 -0.29
N LEU A 81 -21.37 -6.67 1.03
CA LEU A 81 -22.62 -7.13 1.65
C LEU A 81 -23.81 -6.23 1.30
N ARG A 82 -23.58 -4.91 1.21
CA ARG A 82 -24.65 -3.99 0.79
C ARG A 82 -25.06 -4.20 -0.66
N ARG A 83 -24.11 -4.52 -1.56
CA ARG A 83 -24.39 -4.85 -2.96
C ARG A 83 -25.15 -6.17 -3.10
N GLU A 84 -24.93 -7.11 -2.19
CA GLU A 84 -25.68 -8.38 -2.09
C GLU A 84 -27.11 -8.19 -1.51
N GLY A 85 -27.47 -6.97 -1.09
CA GLY A 85 -28.81 -6.63 -0.61
C GLY A 85 -28.98 -6.74 0.91
N ALA A 86 -27.92 -6.98 1.68
CA ALA A 86 -28.03 -7.06 3.13
C ALA A 86 -28.53 -5.73 3.75
N PRO A 87 -29.44 -5.78 4.74
CA PRO A 87 -29.93 -4.60 5.42
C PRO A 87 -28.85 -3.98 6.31
N VAL A 88 -28.87 -2.65 6.43
CA VAL A 88 -27.87 -1.89 7.20
C VAL A 88 -27.80 -2.34 8.66
N ASP A 89 -28.95 -2.70 9.25
CA ASP A 89 -29.01 -3.16 10.64
C ASP A 89 -28.27 -4.49 10.85
N GLN A 90 -28.39 -5.44 9.91
CA GLN A 90 -27.65 -6.71 9.96
C GLN A 90 -26.14 -6.51 9.79
N ILE A 91 -25.74 -5.58 8.91
CA ILE A 91 -24.33 -5.23 8.74
C ILE A 91 -23.78 -4.57 10.00
N ALA A 92 -24.55 -3.66 10.61
CA ALA A 92 -24.18 -2.98 11.85
C ALA A 92 -23.97 -3.98 13.00
N GLU A 93 -24.87 -4.93 13.15
CA GLU A 93 -24.78 -5.99 14.17
C GLU A 93 -23.57 -6.91 13.92
N ARG A 94 -23.38 -7.38 12.67
CA ARG A 94 -22.28 -8.29 12.32
C ARG A 94 -20.89 -7.71 12.61
N TYR A 95 -20.69 -6.42 12.38
CA TYR A 95 -19.40 -5.75 12.60
C TYR A 95 -19.33 -4.96 13.91
N SER A 96 -20.36 -5.06 14.78
CA SER A 96 -20.47 -4.29 16.02
C SER A 96 -20.29 -2.77 15.80
N LEU A 97 -20.89 -2.24 14.72
CA LEU A 97 -20.81 -0.83 14.35
C LEU A 97 -22.15 -0.12 14.56
N SER A 98 -22.09 1.18 14.80
CA SER A 98 -23.30 2.00 14.75
C SER A 98 -23.83 2.11 13.32
N ARG A 99 -25.16 2.26 13.17
CA ARG A 99 -25.79 2.53 11.85
C ARG A 99 -25.15 3.73 11.15
N ARG A 100 -24.82 4.79 11.90
CA ARG A 100 -24.11 5.98 11.39
C ARG A 100 -22.77 5.63 10.75
N THR A 101 -22.01 4.73 11.34
CA THR A 101 -20.72 4.28 10.80
C THR A 101 -20.91 3.55 9.48
N VAL A 102 -21.90 2.66 9.39
CA VAL A 102 -22.22 1.93 8.16
C VAL A 102 -22.64 2.89 7.06
N PHE A 103 -23.56 3.82 7.32
CA PHE A 103 -23.96 4.84 6.35
C PHE A 103 -22.79 5.72 5.89
N ARG A 104 -21.87 6.09 6.80
CA ARG A 104 -20.67 6.85 6.44
C ARG A 104 -19.80 6.07 5.45
N VAL A 105 -19.51 4.80 5.74
CA VAL A 105 -18.73 3.92 4.84
C VAL A 105 -19.39 3.82 3.46
N LEU A 106 -20.71 3.60 3.42
CA LEU A 106 -21.47 3.54 2.17
C LEU A 106 -21.43 4.86 1.41
N SER A 107 -21.52 6.00 2.10
CA SER A 107 -21.44 7.33 1.49
C SER A 107 -20.05 7.60 0.88
N SER A 108 -18.98 7.21 1.56
CA SER A 108 -17.60 7.32 1.08
C SER A 108 -17.33 6.42 -0.12
N ALA A 109 -18.01 5.28 -0.23
CA ALA A 109 -17.92 4.40 -1.40
C ALA A 109 -18.70 4.93 -2.62
N SER A 110 -19.80 5.65 -2.42
CA SER A 110 -20.59 6.27 -3.50
C SER A 110 -20.06 7.64 -3.94
N GLY A 111 -19.45 8.40 -3.03
CA GLY A 111 -18.82 9.69 -3.31
C GLY A 111 -17.36 9.47 -3.64
N GLY A 112 -17.07 9.08 -4.89
CA GLY A 112 -15.72 8.84 -5.36
C GLY A 112 -14.83 10.07 -5.22
N LEU A 113 -14.07 10.17 -4.13
CA LEU A 113 -12.83 10.93 -4.13
C LEU A 113 -11.90 10.51 -2.97
N LYS A 114 -10.69 10.11 -3.39
CA LYS A 114 -9.38 10.16 -2.72
C LYS A 114 -9.23 9.42 -1.38
N THR A 115 -8.70 8.20 -1.44
CA THR A 115 -7.34 7.86 -0.94
C THR A 115 -6.96 6.52 -1.57
N GLY A 116 -5.72 6.40 -2.04
CA GLY A 116 -5.23 5.24 -2.80
C GLY A 116 -5.43 3.96 -2.01
N LEU A 117 -6.30 3.09 -2.52
CA LEU A 117 -6.48 1.75 -1.96
C LEU A 117 -6.09 0.76 -3.05
N SER A 118 -4.88 0.22 -2.86
CA SER A 118 -4.45 -1.04 -3.42
C SER A 118 -5.59 -2.05 -3.28
N THR A 119 -6.20 -2.43 -4.39
CA THR A 119 -7.25 -3.45 -4.42
C THR A 119 -6.58 -4.77 -4.06
N PHE A 120 -6.65 -5.16 -2.79
CA PHE A 120 -6.28 -6.51 -2.35
C PHE A 120 -7.57 -7.31 -2.26
N GLN A 121 -7.88 -8.03 -3.34
CA GLN A 121 -8.88 -9.10 -3.28
C GLN A 121 -8.23 -10.26 -2.54
N PRO A 122 -8.75 -10.69 -1.38
CA PRO A 122 -8.36 -11.98 -0.85
C PRO A 122 -8.89 -13.02 -1.84
N ASP A 123 -7.98 -13.79 -2.46
CA ASP A 123 -8.36 -14.94 -3.24
C ASP A 123 -9.21 -15.86 -2.36
N LYS A 124 -10.35 -16.25 -2.92
CA LYS A 124 -11.30 -17.17 -2.31
C LYS A 124 -10.60 -18.52 -2.12
N GLU A 125 -10.16 -18.81 -0.90
CA GLU A 125 -9.79 -20.18 -0.56
C GLU A 125 -11.08 -20.98 -0.41
N GLU A 126 -11.36 -21.77 -1.45
CA GLU A 126 -12.49 -22.66 -1.60
C GLU A 126 -12.55 -23.64 -0.43
N VAL A 127 -13.57 -23.50 0.42
CA VAL A 127 -14.05 -24.61 1.24
C VAL A 127 -14.77 -25.56 0.28
N HIS A 128 -14.06 -26.60 -0.16
CA HIS A 128 -14.66 -27.82 -0.69
C HIS A 128 -14.63 -28.91 0.37
N ALA A 129 -15.74 -29.65 0.37
CA ALA A 129 -16.25 -30.56 1.39
C ALA A 129 -15.33 -31.76 1.71
#